data_AF-A0ABD2SH78-F1
#
_entry.id   AF-A0ABD2SH78-F1
#
_cell.length_a   1.000
_cell.length_b   1.000
_cell.length_c   1.000
_cell.angle_alpha   90.00
_cell.angle_beta   90.00
_cell.angle_gamma   90.00
#
_symmetry.space_group_name_H-M   'P 1'
#
loop_
_entity.id
_entity.type
_entity.pdbx_description
1 polymer ?
#
loop_
_entity_poly.entity_id
_entity_poly.type
_entity_poly.pdbx_seq_one_letter_code
_entity_poly.pdbx_strand_id
1 'polypeptide(L)'
;FSYIYLSIIRPHLSHNNSQIKMKLLVVLVLFLLKLVSSNHEASLPFNETHVVQSAHQPGRCGLQTWGHQQCSEGSCCSISGWCGTTSSYCNSPFCQSQCKELDDDTSALSVVQSGQCGSQAGGKQCPNGECCSRWGWCGTTPDYCEY
;
A
#
# COMPACT_ATOMS: atom_id res chain seq x y z
N PHE A 1 -32.00 50.83 57.02
CA PHE A 1 -31.80 50.35 58.39
C PHE A 1 -31.81 48.83 58.35
N SER A 2 -30.79 48.08 58.68
CA SER A 2 -29.47 48.38 59.20
C SER A 2 -28.59 47.16 58.92
N TYR A 3 -27.30 47.44 58.84
CA TYR A 3 -26.21 46.49 58.98
C TYR A 3 -26.46 45.47 60.10
N ILE A 4 -25.84 44.30 59.93
CA ILE A 4 -25.34 43.33 60.94
C ILE A 4 -25.86 41.91 60.63
N TYR A 5 -25.24 41.28 59.63
CA TYR A 5 -25.01 39.82 59.68
C TYR A 5 -23.78 39.44 58.84
N LEU A 6 -22.66 40.14 59.09
CA LEU A 6 -21.34 39.74 58.59
C LEU A 6 -20.40 39.65 59.78
N SER A 7 -20.32 38.47 60.39
CA SER A 7 -19.24 38.10 61.31
C SER A 7 -19.14 36.58 61.41
N ILE A 8 -17.97 36.08 60.99
CA ILE A 8 -17.32 34.82 61.37
C ILE A 8 -17.64 33.59 60.51
N ILE A 9 -17.01 33.51 59.33
CA ILE A 9 -16.04 32.44 59.04
C ILE A 9 -14.87 33.08 58.26
N ARG A 10 -13.70 33.16 58.90
CA ARG A 10 -12.44 33.48 58.23
C ARG A 10 -11.91 32.18 57.60
N PRO A 11 -11.61 32.14 56.29
CA PRO A 11 -10.45 31.43 55.81
C PRO A 11 -9.32 32.44 55.63
N HIS A 12 -8.25 32.21 56.38
CA HIS A 12 -7.01 32.97 56.35
C HIS A 12 -6.34 32.83 54.97
N LEU A 13 -6.62 33.76 54.05
CA LEU A 13 -5.92 33.85 52.75
C LEU A 13 -4.85 34.93 52.81
N SER A 14 -3.73 34.57 53.44
CA SER A 14 -2.44 35.25 53.27
C SER A 14 -2.00 35.04 51.82
N HIS A 15 -2.15 36.08 50.99
CA HIS A 15 -1.98 36.00 49.55
C HIS A 15 -0.53 36.34 49.17
N ASN A 16 0.37 35.35 49.29
CA ASN A 16 1.74 35.47 48.80
C ASN A 16 1.79 35.32 47.27
N ASN A 17 2.52 36.22 46.58
CA ASN A 17 2.71 36.26 45.12
C ASN A 17 3.16 34.90 44.51
N SER A 18 3.86 34.07 45.29
CA SER A 18 4.25 32.70 44.91
C SER A 18 3.05 31.75 44.66
N GLN A 19 1.98 31.87 45.46
CA GLN A 19 0.77 31.04 45.32
C GLN A 19 -0.08 31.43 44.10
N ILE A 20 -0.03 32.70 43.69
CA ILE A 20 -0.70 33.21 42.48
C ILE A 20 -0.02 32.64 41.24
N LYS A 21 1.33 32.65 41.22
CA LYS A 21 2.12 32.08 40.12
C LYS A 21 1.91 30.58 39.98
N MET A 22 1.87 29.82 41.08
CA MET A 22 1.56 28.38 41.07
C MET A 22 0.13 28.10 40.59
N LYS A 23 -0.87 28.86 41.06
CA LYS A 23 -2.26 28.70 40.61
C LYS A 23 -2.43 29.03 39.12
N LEU A 24 -1.75 30.07 38.62
CA LEU A 24 -1.77 30.45 37.21
C LEU A 24 -1.12 29.38 36.33
N LEU A 25 -0.01 28.78 36.79
CA LEU A 25 0.71 27.74 36.08
C LEU A 25 -0.11 26.44 36.01
N VAL A 26 -0.82 26.07 37.08
CA VAL A 26 -1.75 24.93 37.09
C VAL A 26 -2.93 25.15 36.13
N VAL A 27 -3.53 26.35 36.11
CA VAL A 27 -4.63 26.67 35.18
C VAL A 27 -4.16 26.64 33.72
N LEU A 28 -2.97 27.17 33.42
CA LEU A 28 -2.37 27.11 32.09
C LEU A 28 -2.07 25.68 31.64
N VAL A 29 -1.50 24.84 32.51
CA VAL A 29 -1.21 23.43 32.19
C VAL A 29 -2.52 22.65 31.93
N LEU A 30 -3.57 22.86 32.73
CA LEU A 30 -4.87 22.24 32.50
C LEU A 30 -5.54 22.72 31.20
N PHE A 31 -5.35 23.99 30.82
CA PHE A 31 -5.84 24.52 29.55
C PHE A 31 -5.08 23.92 28.36
N LEU A 32 -3.75 23.82 28.44
CA LEU A 32 -2.92 23.18 27.41
C LEU A 32 -3.21 21.67 27.27
N LEU A 33 -3.44 20.95 28.37
CA LEU A 33 -3.84 19.54 28.32
C LEU A 33 -5.20 19.34 27.64
N LYS A 34 -6.17 20.23 27.86
CA LYS A 34 -7.47 20.20 27.15
C LYS A 34 -7.35 20.50 25.65
N LEU A 35 -6.39 21.34 25.24
CA LEU A 35 -6.10 21.58 23.81
C LEU A 35 -5.51 20.35 23.13
N VAL A 36 -4.67 19.57 23.82
CA VAL A 36 -4.11 18.31 23.30
C VAL A 36 -5.18 17.22 23.17
N SER A 37 -6.15 17.16 24.08
CA SER A 37 -7.23 16.16 24.05
C SER A 37 -8.35 16.40 23.03
N SER A 38 -8.32 17.49 22.24
CA SER A 38 -9.35 17.75 21.22
C SER A 38 -9.11 17.02 19.88
N ASN A 39 -8.03 16.23 19.77
CA ASN A 39 -7.73 15.42 18.58
C ASN A 39 -7.83 13.91 18.87
N HIS A 40 -8.86 13.47 19.59
CA HIS A 40 -9.21 12.05 19.63
C HIS A 40 -10.61 11.82 19.07
N GLU A 41 -10.57 11.57 17.76
CA GLU A 41 -11.49 10.84 16.90
C GLU A 41 -12.78 10.33 17.54
N ALA A 42 -13.90 10.93 17.12
CA ALA A 42 -15.18 10.26 17.08
C ALA A 42 -15.10 9.15 16.02
N SER A 43 -14.78 7.93 16.44
CA SER A 43 -15.04 6.73 15.66
C SER A 43 -16.51 6.36 15.83
N LEU A 44 -17.34 6.74 14.86
CA LEU A 44 -18.61 6.05 14.64
C LEU A 44 -18.30 4.67 14.02
N PRO A 45 -19.06 3.61 14.36
CA PRO A 45 -18.89 2.32 13.71
C PRO A 45 -19.42 2.43 12.28
N PHE A 46 -18.51 2.55 11.31
CA PHE A 46 -18.89 2.45 9.90
C PHE A 46 -19.03 0.97 9.55
N ASN A 47 -20.25 0.46 9.74
CA ASN A 47 -20.67 -0.75 9.07
C ASN A 47 -21.26 -0.35 7.72
N GLU A 48 -20.45 -0.36 6.67
CA GLU A 48 -20.99 -0.39 5.32
C GLU A 48 -20.31 -1.45 4.46
N THR A 49 -21.07 -2.49 4.17
CA THR A 49 -21.04 -3.15 2.88
C THR A 49 -21.57 -2.16 1.84
N HIS A 50 -20.73 -1.22 1.41
CA HIS A 50 -20.96 -0.44 0.20
C HIS A 50 -19.81 -0.76 -0.75
N VAL A 51 -20.15 -1.50 -1.80
CA VAL A 51 -19.29 -1.69 -2.96
C VAL A 51 -19.08 -0.30 -3.57
N VAL A 52 -17.97 0.35 -3.22
CA VAL A 52 -17.52 1.54 -3.95
C VAL A 52 -16.93 1.03 -5.25
N GLN A 53 -17.77 0.91 -6.27
CA GLN A 53 -17.32 0.96 -7.66
C GLN A 53 -16.75 2.36 -7.90
N SER A 54 -15.46 2.53 -7.59
CA SER A 54 -14.72 3.75 -7.92
C SER A 54 -14.31 3.68 -9.38
N ALA A 55 -15.17 4.20 -10.26
CA ALA A 55 -14.73 4.63 -11.58
C ALA A 55 -14.05 5.99 -11.44
N HIS A 56 -12.82 6.08 -11.98
CA HIS A 56 -12.14 7.30 -12.47
C HIS A 56 -10.92 7.82 -11.68
N GLN A 57 -9.75 7.24 -11.95
CA GLN A 57 -8.53 7.96 -12.39
C GLN A 57 -7.65 7.01 -13.23
N PRO A 58 -6.78 7.52 -14.13
CA PRO A 58 -5.79 6.71 -14.84
C PRO A 58 -4.76 6.21 -13.83
N GLY A 59 -5.07 5.07 -13.21
CA GLY A 59 -4.47 4.62 -11.96
C GLY A 59 -2.99 4.33 -12.16
N ARG A 60 -2.14 5.10 -11.48
CA ARG A 60 -0.74 4.71 -11.32
C ARG A 60 -0.70 3.42 -10.52
N CYS A 61 0.20 2.52 -10.87
CA CYS A 61 0.28 1.20 -10.27
C CYS A 61 1.74 0.75 -10.07
N GLY A 62 1.89 -0.35 -9.33
CA GLY A 62 3.13 -1.09 -9.22
C GLY A 62 4.26 -0.33 -8.51
N LEU A 63 5.51 -0.69 -8.81
CA LEU A 63 6.69 -0.19 -8.07
C LEU A 63 6.85 1.34 -8.13
N GLN A 64 6.20 1.99 -9.08
CA GLN A 64 6.21 3.43 -9.28
C GLN A 64 5.25 4.17 -8.34
N THR A 65 4.57 3.44 -7.45
CA THR A 65 3.68 3.96 -6.41
C THR A 65 4.10 3.48 -5.03
N TRP A 66 3.79 4.27 -4.01
CA TRP A 66 3.97 3.84 -2.63
C TRP A 66 2.92 2.77 -2.27
N GLY A 67 3.39 1.62 -1.78
CA GLY A 67 2.53 0.48 -1.47
C GLY A 67 2.14 -0.41 -2.65
N HIS A 68 2.78 -0.24 -3.82
CA HIS A 68 2.60 -1.13 -4.98
C HIS A 68 1.14 -1.27 -5.42
N GLN A 69 0.48 -0.12 -5.63
CA GLN A 69 -0.94 -0.04 -5.97
C GLN A 69 -1.31 -0.99 -7.12
N GLN A 70 -2.42 -1.70 -6.97
CA GLN A 70 -2.99 -2.55 -8.01
C GLN A 70 -3.96 -1.76 -8.89
N CYS A 71 -4.28 -2.34 -10.05
CA CYS A 71 -5.26 -1.78 -10.97
C CYS A 71 -6.66 -2.30 -10.60
N SER A 72 -7.67 -1.71 -11.22
CA SER A 72 -9.01 -2.28 -11.19
C SER A 72 -9.04 -3.64 -11.88
N GLU A 73 -9.99 -4.49 -11.49
CA GLU A 73 -10.18 -5.81 -12.08
C GLU A 73 -10.23 -5.76 -13.62
N GLY A 74 -9.54 -6.71 -14.26
CA GLY A 74 -9.41 -6.77 -15.72
C GLY A 74 -8.43 -5.77 -16.35
N SER A 75 -7.73 -4.96 -15.56
CA SER A 75 -6.66 -4.05 -16.04
C SER A 75 -5.27 -4.51 -15.58
N CYS A 76 -4.27 -4.27 -16.44
CA CYS A 76 -2.88 -4.65 -16.19
C CYS A 76 -2.06 -3.43 -15.80
N CYS A 77 -1.06 -3.64 -14.94
CA CYS A 77 -0.06 -2.63 -14.64
C CYS A 77 1.10 -2.73 -15.60
N SER A 78 1.33 -1.69 -16.40
CA SER A 78 2.51 -1.61 -17.27
C SER A 78 3.80 -1.35 -16.50
N ILE A 79 4.95 -1.65 -17.10
CA ILE A 79 6.28 -1.31 -16.56
C ILE A 79 6.51 0.20 -16.39
N SER A 80 5.69 1.06 -17.01
CA SER A 80 5.71 2.50 -16.79
C SER A 80 4.85 2.94 -15.61
N GLY A 81 4.22 1.98 -14.90
CA GLY A 81 3.43 2.22 -13.70
C GLY A 81 2.08 2.85 -14.00
N TRP A 82 1.46 2.48 -15.12
CA TRP A 82 0.12 2.89 -15.51
C TRP A 82 -0.78 1.69 -15.73
N CYS A 83 -2.03 1.80 -15.30
CA CYS A 83 -3.07 0.80 -15.56
C CYS A 83 -3.63 0.93 -16.99
N GLY A 84 -3.86 -0.20 -17.64
CA GLY A 84 -4.51 -0.27 -18.94
C GLY A 84 -4.81 -1.70 -19.36
N THR A 85 -5.60 -1.87 -20.42
CA THR A 85 -6.11 -3.18 -20.87
C THR A 85 -5.53 -3.63 -22.22
N THR A 86 -4.72 -2.79 -22.87
CA THR A 86 -4.13 -3.11 -24.18
C THR A 86 -2.87 -3.97 -24.04
N SER A 87 -2.42 -4.57 -25.14
CA SER A 87 -1.20 -5.39 -25.18
C SER A 87 0.05 -4.67 -24.66
N SER A 88 0.13 -3.35 -24.84
CA SER A 88 1.25 -2.53 -24.31
C SER A 88 1.28 -2.40 -22.78
N TYR A 89 0.20 -2.82 -22.10
CA TYR A 89 0.08 -2.86 -20.65
C TYR A 89 0.09 -4.30 -20.14
N CYS A 90 -0.50 -5.22 -20.89
CA CYS A 90 -0.81 -6.57 -20.42
C CYS A 90 0.14 -7.67 -20.90
N ASN A 91 0.92 -7.45 -21.96
CA ASN A 91 1.79 -8.47 -22.53
C ASN A 91 3.26 -8.27 -22.13
N SER A 92 4.01 -9.37 -22.04
CA SER A 92 5.46 -9.33 -21.92
C SER A 92 6.10 -8.61 -23.13
N PRO A 93 7.17 -7.83 -22.93
CA PRO A 93 7.87 -7.51 -21.67
C PRO A 93 7.31 -6.27 -20.94
N PHE A 94 6.17 -5.75 -21.37
CA PHE A 94 5.67 -4.43 -20.97
C PHE A 94 4.74 -4.45 -19.75
N CYS A 95 4.38 -5.63 -19.26
CA CYS A 95 3.56 -5.80 -18.07
C CYS A 95 4.41 -6.04 -16.81
N GLN A 96 4.00 -5.41 -15.70
CA GLN A 96 4.61 -5.51 -14.37
C GLN A 96 3.77 -6.33 -13.38
N SER A 97 2.43 -6.19 -13.39
CA SER A 97 1.52 -6.95 -12.52
C SER A 97 0.10 -7.00 -13.09
N GLN A 98 -0.72 -7.95 -12.64
CA GLN A 98 -2.04 -8.24 -13.24
C GLN A 98 -1.93 -8.48 -14.75
N CYS A 99 -0.85 -9.13 -15.17
CA CYS A 99 -0.63 -9.45 -16.56
C CYS A 99 -1.68 -10.44 -17.03
N LYS A 100 -1.89 -10.49 -18.34
CA LYS A 100 -2.74 -11.52 -18.92
C LYS A 100 -2.04 -12.87 -18.73
N GLU A 101 -2.39 -13.56 -17.64
CA GLU A 101 -2.28 -15.01 -17.59
C GLU A 101 -3.21 -15.52 -18.67
N LEU A 102 -2.69 -16.26 -19.65
CA LEU A 102 -3.51 -16.77 -20.74
C LEU A 102 -4.44 -17.84 -20.17
N ASP A 103 -5.67 -17.45 -19.85
CA ASP A 103 -6.76 -18.31 -19.48
C ASP A 103 -7.47 -18.86 -20.74
N ASP A 104 -7.12 -20.09 -21.13
CA ASP A 104 -8.09 -21.08 -21.65
C ASP A 104 -7.49 -22.49 -21.58
N ASP A 105 -8.04 -23.31 -20.70
CA ASP A 105 -8.17 -24.79 -20.66
C ASP A 105 -7.08 -25.73 -21.25
N THR A 106 -5.84 -25.31 -21.49
CA THR A 106 -4.74 -26.24 -21.73
C THR A 106 -3.36 -25.63 -21.44
N SER A 107 -2.72 -26.12 -20.37
CA SER A 107 -1.28 -26.02 -20.05
C SER A 107 -0.68 -24.60 -20.02
N ALA A 108 -0.16 -24.15 -18.88
CA ALA A 108 1.26 -24.39 -18.58
C ALA A 108 2.18 -24.30 -19.83
N LEU A 109 2.19 -23.15 -20.50
CA LEU A 109 3.19 -22.80 -21.51
C LEU A 109 3.89 -21.51 -21.08
N SER A 110 4.70 -21.72 -20.05
CA SER A 110 5.93 -21.03 -19.74
C SER A 110 6.57 -20.33 -20.95
N VAL A 111 6.31 -19.03 -21.09
CA VAL A 111 7.25 -18.11 -21.74
C VAL A 111 7.60 -17.00 -20.75
N VAL A 112 8.11 -17.41 -19.59
CA VAL A 112 9.21 -16.69 -18.94
C VAL A 112 10.08 -17.76 -18.29
N GLN A 113 11.29 -17.94 -18.84
CA GLN A 113 12.25 -19.03 -18.59
C GLN A 113 11.91 -20.34 -19.27
N SER A 114 12.27 -20.41 -20.55
CA SER A 114 12.81 -21.63 -21.10
C SER A 114 13.80 -22.24 -20.08
N GLY A 115 13.43 -23.40 -19.53
CA GLY A 115 14.21 -24.04 -18.48
C GLY A 115 15.61 -24.43 -18.95
N GLN A 116 16.48 -24.76 -18.00
CA GLN A 116 17.75 -25.38 -18.33
C GLN A 116 17.55 -26.78 -18.91
N CYS A 117 18.37 -27.13 -19.89
CA CYS A 117 18.31 -28.41 -20.61
C CYS A 117 19.71 -29.01 -20.77
N GLY A 118 19.78 -30.20 -21.36
CA GLY A 118 21.05 -30.86 -21.69
C GLY A 118 21.79 -31.35 -20.45
N SER A 119 23.09 -31.60 -20.59
CA SER A 119 23.92 -32.14 -19.51
C SER A 119 23.98 -31.21 -18.29
N GLN A 120 23.91 -29.91 -18.52
CA GLN A 120 23.86 -28.87 -17.49
C GLN A 120 22.62 -29.01 -16.59
N ALA A 121 21.56 -29.64 -17.09
CA ALA A 121 20.30 -29.88 -16.38
C ALA A 121 20.00 -31.38 -16.15
N GLY A 122 21.02 -32.24 -16.18
CA GLY A 122 20.86 -33.68 -15.94
C GLY A 122 20.14 -34.41 -17.08
N GLY A 123 20.32 -33.96 -18.32
CA GLY A 123 19.74 -34.59 -19.52
C GLY A 123 18.30 -34.17 -19.80
N LYS A 124 17.78 -33.13 -19.13
CA LYS A 124 16.44 -32.61 -19.40
C LYS A 124 16.31 -32.13 -20.84
N GLN A 125 15.16 -32.46 -21.44
CA GLN A 125 14.78 -31.99 -22.77
C GLN A 125 13.96 -30.71 -22.66
N CYS A 126 13.97 -29.93 -23.73
CA CYS A 126 13.16 -28.74 -23.81
C CYS A 126 11.70 -29.07 -24.10
N PRO A 127 10.75 -28.31 -23.53
CA PRO A 127 9.34 -28.49 -23.82
C PRO A 127 9.03 -28.10 -25.28
N ASN A 128 7.88 -28.54 -25.79
CA ASN A 128 7.31 -28.09 -27.07
C ASN A 128 8.20 -28.24 -28.31
N GLY A 129 9.19 -29.14 -28.28
CA GLY A 129 10.12 -29.33 -29.40
C GLY A 129 11.08 -28.16 -29.60
N GLU A 130 11.28 -27.31 -28.59
CA GLU A 130 12.33 -26.30 -28.60
C GLU A 130 13.72 -26.94 -28.65
N CYS A 131 14.70 -26.16 -29.14
CA CYS A 131 16.09 -26.62 -29.21
C CYS A 131 16.81 -26.35 -27.89
N CYS A 132 17.69 -27.28 -27.51
CA CYS A 132 18.58 -27.09 -26.38
C CYS A 132 19.90 -26.49 -26.88
N SER A 133 20.13 -25.21 -26.57
CA SER A 133 21.38 -24.55 -26.92
C SER A 133 22.59 -25.25 -26.29
N ARG A 134 23.78 -25.03 -26.86
CA ARG A 134 25.05 -25.52 -26.28
C ARG A 134 25.27 -25.10 -24.83
N TRP A 135 24.64 -24.00 -24.41
CA TRP A 135 24.74 -23.44 -23.06
C TRP A 135 23.70 -24.01 -22.09
N GLY A 136 22.90 -24.99 -22.52
CA GLY A 136 21.94 -25.67 -21.65
C GLY A 136 20.69 -24.85 -21.38
N TRP A 137 20.24 -24.07 -22.36
CA TRP A 137 19.00 -23.29 -22.30
C TRP A 137 18.09 -23.62 -23.46
N CYS A 138 16.78 -23.67 -23.21
CA CYS A 138 15.77 -23.90 -24.24
C CYS A 138 15.43 -22.63 -25.02
N GLY A 139 15.10 -22.79 -26.30
CA GLY A 139 14.62 -21.70 -27.14
C GLY A 139 14.35 -22.13 -28.57
N THR A 140 13.74 -21.24 -29.34
CA THR A 140 13.30 -21.49 -30.72
C THR A 140 14.07 -20.67 -31.77
N THR A 141 14.98 -19.80 -31.34
CA THR A 141 15.78 -18.99 -32.27
C THR A 141 17.01 -19.77 -32.78
N PRO A 142 17.61 -19.36 -33.91
CA PRO A 142 18.82 -19.99 -34.45
C PRO A 142 19.94 -20.19 -33.42
N ASP A 143 20.16 -19.24 -32.52
CA ASP A 143 21.17 -19.33 -31.44
C ASP A 143 21.01 -20.57 -30.53
N TYR A 144 19.81 -21.14 -30.49
CA TYR A 144 19.48 -22.34 -29.72
C TYR A 144 19.48 -23.61 -30.57
N CYS A 145 19.15 -23.50 -31.86
CA CYS A 145 18.90 -24.62 -32.77
C CYS A 145 20.05 -24.95 -33.71
N GLU A 146 20.99 -24.02 -33.93
CA GLU A 146 22.09 -24.18 -34.87
C GLU A 146 23.37 -24.50 -34.09
N TYR A 147 23.70 -25.79 -33.96
CA TYR A 147 24.96 -26.26 -33.36
C TYR A 147 25.58 -27.45 -34.08
#